data_AF-A0A089K288-F1
#
_entry.id   AF-A0A089K288-F1
#
_cell.length_a   1.000
_cell.length_b   1.000
_cell.length_c   1.000
_cell.angle_alpha   90.00
_cell.angle_beta   90.00
_cell.angle_gamma   90.00
#
_symmetry.space_group_name_H-M   'P 1'
#
loop_
_entity.id
_entity.type
_entity.pdbx_description
1 polymer ?
#
loop_
_entity_poly.entity_id
_entity_poly.type
_entity_poly.pdbx_seq_one_letter_code
_entity_poly.pdbx_strand_id
1 'polypeptide(L)'
;MRQWLYGCIAVLVLTGIIAYGFLSAPKVIRLEQEMQVTAYKLQEAGYAKTVTVTLKGAYAEKTHSYTGKLAVNGVQYKYCDLNPERGFMICAREDAGGEYKLLGQVFADSGFQTWSLALQKGEKSPGYESNSFYYAIYGEDDPGDDSIILSYPSADRDTAIQQYESLQSVWQDQWERRVK
;
A
#
# COMPACT_ATOMS: atom_id res chain seq x y z
N MET A 1 58.06 -6.47 0.61
CA MET A 1 57.23 -5.45 -0.09
C MET A 1 55.97 -6.04 -0.73
N ARG A 2 56.03 -7.07 -1.59
CA ARG A 2 54.83 -7.65 -2.24
C ARG A 2 53.76 -8.18 -1.28
N GLN A 3 54.13 -8.85 -0.18
CA GLN A 3 53.16 -9.41 0.79
C GLN A 3 52.32 -8.34 1.52
N TRP A 4 52.87 -7.15 1.77
CA TRP A 4 52.14 -6.03 2.38
C TRP A 4 51.09 -5.45 1.41
N LEU A 5 51.43 -5.38 0.13
CA LEU A 5 50.50 -4.97 -0.93
C LEU A 5 49.32 -5.94 -1.06
N TYR A 6 49.57 -7.25 -1.02
CA TYR A 6 48.50 -8.25 -1.04
C TYR A 6 47.63 -8.21 0.23
N GLY A 7 48.21 -7.90 1.40
CA GLY A 7 47.44 -7.67 2.63
C GLY A 7 46.50 -6.46 2.52
N CYS A 8 47.00 -5.32 2.02
CA CYS A 8 46.16 -4.12 1.82
C CYS A 8 45.05 -4.35 0.79
N ILE A 9 45.34 -5.04 -0.31
CA ILE A 9 44.34 -5.38 -1.33
C ILE A 9 43.29 -6.33 -0.74
N ALA A 10 43.70 -7.34 0.03
CA ALA A 10 42.77 -8.27 0.67
C ALA A 10 41.83 -7.55 1.65
N VAL A 11 42.35 -6.61 2.46
CA VAL A 11 41.52 -5.80 3.37
C VAL A 11 40.55 -4.90 2.62
N LEU A 12 40.97 -4.25 1.52
CA LEU A 12 40.11 -3.41 0.68
C LEU A 12 39.01 -4.22 -0.02
N VAL A 13 39.33 -5.41 -0.51
CA VAL A 13 38.34 -6.31 -1.11
C VAL A 13 37.34 -6.80 -0.06
N LEU A 14 37.81 -7.18 1.13
CA LEU A 14 36.92 -7.63 2.22
C LEU A 14 35.99 -6.51 2.69
N THR A 15 36.52 -5.29 2.87
CA THR A 15 35.69 -4.13 3.24
C THR A 15 34.73 -3.75 2.12
N GLY A 16 35.13 -3.86 0.86
CA GLY A 16 34.24 -3.68 -0.29
C GLY A 16 33.08 -4.68 -0.29
N ILE A 17 33.35 -5.97 -0.03
CA ILE A 17 32.33 -7.03 0.05
C ILE A 17 31.40 -6.80 1.24
N ILE A 18 31.94 -6.43 2.41
CA ILE A 18 31.14 -6.17 3.62
C ILE A 18 30.25 -4.94 3.40
N ALA A 19 30.80 -3.83 2.91
CA ALA A 19 30.04 -2.61 2.63
C ALA A 19 28.95 -2.87 1.58
N TYR A 20 29.28 -3.61 0.51
CA TYR A 20 28.30 -4.00 -0.50
C TYR A 20 27.21 -4.93 0.06
N GLY A 21 27.58 -5.88 0.93
CA GLY A 21 26.65 -6.78 1.59
C GLY A 21 25.65 -6.07 2.52
N PHE A 22 26.11 -5.06 3.26
CA PHE A 22 25.25 -4.23 4.11
C PHE A 22 24.35 -3.28 3.32
N LEU A 23 24.86 -2.67 2.24
CA LEU A 23 24.05 -1.83 1.34
C LEU A 23 22.99 -2.64 0.58
N SER A 24 23.27 -3.92 0.32
CA SER A 24 22.38 -4.81 -0.44
C SER A 24 21.36 -5.55 0.44
N ALA A 25 21.40 -5.38 1.76
CA ALA A 25 20.46 -6.01 2.66
C ALA A 25 19.05 -5.40 2.45
N PRO A 26 18.01 -6.23 2.20
CA PRO A 26 16.68 -5.72 1.95
C PRO A 26 16.17 -4.98 3.19
N LYS A 27 15.96 -3.68 3.06
CA LYS A 27 15.37 -2.87 4.13
C LYS A 27 13.90 -3.22 4.27
N VAL A 28 13.55 -3.71 5.45
CA VAL A 28 12.17 -4.05 5.84
C VAL A 28 11.70 -2.98 6.81
N ILE A 29 10.70 -2.20 6.41
CA ILE A 29 10.06 -1.19 7.27
C ILE A 29 8.93 -1.86 8.03
N ARG A 30 8.99 -1.83 9.37
CA ARG A 30 7.88 -2.26 10.23
C ARG A 30 6.85 -1.14 10.27
N LEU A 31 5.60 -1.49 10.01
CA LEU A 31 4.47 -0.55 10.02
C LEU A 31 3.55 -0.91 11.19
N GLU A 32 3.26 0.09 12.02
CA GLU A 32 2.24 0.06 13.07
C GLU A 32 1.70 1.49 13.17
N GLN A 33 0.75 1.80 12.29
CA GLN A 33 0.22 3.15 12.09
C GLN A 33 -1.30 3.12 12.16
N GLU A 34 -1.87 4.07 12.89
CA GLU A 34 -3.28 4.41 12.84
C GLU A 34 -3.40 5.81 12.25
N MET A 35 -4.26 5.95 11.25
CA MET A 35 -4.42 7.17 10.47
C MET A 35 -5.91 7.45 10.28
N GLN A 36 -6.31 8.67 10.57
CA GLN A 36 -7.63 9.17 10.19
C GLN A 36 -7.54 9.73 8.78
N VAL A 37 -8.40 9.22 7.90
CA VAL A 37 -8.52 9.66 6.50
C VAL A 37 -9.95 10.04 6.23
N THR A 38 -10.17 10.86 5.20
CA THR A 38 -11.51 11.16 4.72
C THR A 38 -11.74 10.43 3.41
N ALA A 39 -12.82 9.65 3.36
CA ALA A 39 -13.30 9.03 2.14
C ALA A 39 -14.14 10.04 1.35
N TYR A 40 -13.76 10.26 0.09
CA TYR A 40 -14.48 11.12 -0.85
C TYR A 40 -15.00 10.30 -2.02
N LYS A 41 -16.16 10.70 -2.57
CA LYS A 41 -16.64 10.20 -3.86
C LYS A 41 -15.94 10.95 -4.99
N LEU A 42 -15.58 10.22 -6.05
CA LEU A 42 -15.00 10.85 -7.23
C LEU A 42 -16.04 11.63 -8.03
N GLN A 43 -17.30 11.19 -8.07
CA GLN A 43 -18.34 11.85 -8.88
C GLN A 43 -19.23 12.81 -8.08
N GLU A 44 -19.38 12.61 -6.77
CA GLU A 44 -20.18 13.45 -5.88
C GLU A 44 -19.31 14.30 -4.93
N ALA A 45 -19.17 15.60 -5.21
CA ALA A 45 -18.31 16.49 -4.43
C ALA A 45 -18.78 16.74 -2.98
N GLY A 46 -20.06 16.54 -2.69
CA GLY A 46 -20.64 16.79 -1.36
C GLY A 46 -20.37 15.67 -0.35
N TYR A 47 -19.88 14.51 -0.81
CA TYR A 47 -19.68 13.36 0.05
C TYR A 47 -18.28 13.38 0.69
N ALA A 48 -18.25 13.36 2.03
CA ALA A 48 -17.06 13.22 2.83
C ALA A 48 -17.37 12.42 4.10
N LYS A 49 -16.62 11.35 4.36
CA LYS A 49 -16.77 10.54 5.58
C LYS A 49 -15.42 10.24 6.19
N THR A 50 -15.24 10.57 7.47
CA THR A 50 -14.03 10.21 8.20
C THR A 50 -13.98 8.70 8.44
N VAL A 51 -12.82 8.11 8.19
CA VAL A 51 -12.54 6.69 8.29
C VAL A 51 -11.24 6.51 9.06
N THR A 52 -11.24 5.60 10.03
CA THR A 52 -10.00 5.21 10.72
C THR A 52 -9.40 4.01 10.01
N VAL A 53 -8.16 4.15 9.56
CA VAL A 53 -7.37 3.10 8.93
C VAL A 53 -6.20 2.72 9.84
N THR A 54 -6.06 1.43 10.15
CA THR A 54 -4.90 0.91 10.89
C THR A 54 -4.13 -0.04 10.00
N LEU A 55 -2.83 0.21 9.84
CA LEU A 55 -1.90 -0.63 9.09
C LEU A 55 -0.88 -1.27 10.04
N LYS A 56 -0.83 -2.60 10.06
CA LYS A 56 0.14 -3.35 10.87
C LYS A 56 0.83 -4.43 10.06
N GLY A 57 2.13 -4.32 9.84
CA GLY A 57 2.84 -5.28 8.99
C GLY A 57 4.28 -4.90 8.68
N ALA A 58 4.72 -5.34 7.52
CA ALA A 58 6.05 -5.06 7.01
C ALA A 58 5.98 -4.65 5.54
N TYR A 59 6.72 -3.61 5.18
CA TYR A 59 6.97 -3.24 3.80
C TYR A 59 8.41 -3.59 3.42
N ALA A 60 8.57 -4.36 2.36
CA ALA A 60 9.88 -4.72 1.83
C ALA A 60 10.23 -3.76 0.68
N GLU A 61 11.18 -2.84 0.92
CA GLU A 61 11.55 -1.81 -0.07
C GLU A 61 12.05 -2.42 -1.38
N LYS A 62 12.76 -3.56 -1.31
CA LYS A 62 13.31 -4.24 -2.50
C LYS A 62 12.23 -4.78 -3.45
N THR A 63 11.14 -5.29 -2.89
CA THR A 63 10.06 -5.92 -3.67
C THR A 63 8.86 -5.00 -3.82
N HIS A 64 8.85 -3.84 -3.16
CA HIS A 64 7.72 -2.91 -3.07
C HIS A 64 6.43 -3.58 -2.59
N SER A 65 6.56 -4.64 -1.79
CA SER A 65 5.44 -5.42 -1.30
C SER A 65 5.18 -5.12 0.16
N TYR A 66 3.91 -5.01 0.51
CA TYR A 66 3.45 -4.93 1.89
C TYR A 66 2.83 -6.25 2.28
N THR A 67 3.15 -6.77 3.46
CA THR A 67 2.48 -7.93 4.03
C THR A 67 2.06 -7.64 5.47
N GLY A 68 0.78 -7.84 5.80
CA GLY A 68 0.30 -7.53 7.14
C GLY A 68 -1.20 -7.65 7.38
N LYS A 69 -1.71 -6.70 8.17
CA LYS A 69 -3.10 -6.55 8.58
C LYS A 69 -3.54 -5.11 8.36
N LEU A 70 -4.79 -4.97 7.97
CA LEU A 70 -5.44 -3.70 7.76
C LEU A 70 -6.72 -3.68 8.60
N ALA A 71 -7.00 -2.59 9.28
CA ALA A 71 -8.30 -2.36 9.90
C ALA A 71 -8.93 -1.11 9.33
N VAL A 72 -10.24 -1.15 9.08
CA VAL A 72 -11.02 0.01 8.64
C VAL A 72 -12.25 0.15 9.51
N ASN A 73 -12.37 1.29 10.20
CA ASN A 73 -13.43 1.53 11.20
C ASN A 73 -13.61 0.35 12.16
N GLY A 74 -12.50 -0.30 12.55
CA GLY A 74 -12.49 -1.47 13.44
C GLY A 74 -12.69 -2.82 12.75
N VAL A 75 -13.17 -2.87 11.50
CA VAL A 75 -13.28 -4.12 10.71
C VAL A 75 -11.89 -4.62 10.32
N GLN A 76 -11.56 -5.85 10.72
CA GLN A 76 -10.22 -6.41 10.58
C GLN A 76 -10.05 -7.24 9.30
N TYR A 77 -8.94 -6.98 8.62
CA TYR A 77 -8.47 -7.71 7.45
C TYR A 77 -7.08 -8.29 7.77
N LYS A 78 -6.93 -9.59 7.57
CA LYS A 78 -5.69 -10.36 7.78
C LYS A 78 -5.08 -10.75 6.45
N TYR A 79 -3.80 -11.16 6.50
CA TYR A 79 -3.07 -11.67 5.33
C TYR A 79 -3.14 -10.69 4.14
N CYS A 80 -3.04 -9.40 4.44
CA CYS A 80 -3.01 -8.36 3.43
C CYS A 80 -1.70 -8.42 2.66
N ASP A 81 -1.79 -8.48 1.34
CA ASP A 81 -0.65 -8.39 0.42
C ASP A 81 -0.90 -7.29 -0.61
N LEU A 82 0.12 -6.45 -0.83
CA LEU A 82 0.11 -5.45 -1.89
C LEU A 82 0.88 -5.98 -3.09
N ASN A 83 0.16 -6.22 -4.19
CA ASN A 83 0.77 -6.64 -5.44
C ASN A 83 1.55 -5.46 -6.07
N PRO A 84 2.90 -5.53 -6.14
CA PRO A 84 3.74 -4.43 -6.62
C PRO A 84 3.71 -4.24 -8.15
N GLU A 85 3.10 -5.18 -8.89
CA GLU A 85 2.94 -5.12 -10.36
C GLU A 85 1.61 -4.53 -10.79
N ARG A 86 0.61 -4.49 -9.91
CA ARG A 86 -0.72 -3.96 -10.24
C ARG A 86 -1.25 -2.92 -9.26
N GLY A 87 -0.54 -2.68 -8.16
CA GLY A 87 -0.97 -1.77 -7.10
C GLY A 87 -2.21 -2.25 -6.34
N PHE A 88 -2.66 -3.50 -6.51
CA PHE A 88 -3.84 -4.00 -5.81
C PHE A 88 -3.48 -4.55 -4.44
N MET A 89 -4.23 -4.13 -3.42
CA MET A 89 -4.18 -4.77 -2.12
C MET A 89 -5.24 -5.87 -2.03
N ILE A 90 -4.81 -7.07 -1.63
CA ILE A 90 -5.66 -8.25 -1.45
C ILE A 90 -5.57 -8.64 0.02
N CYS A 91 -6.70 -8.81 0.69
CA CYS A 91 -6.73 -9.22 2.09
C CYS A 91 -7.81 -10.26 2.34
N ALA A 92 -7.64 -11.07 3.38
CA ALA A 92 -8.67 -11.96 3.90
C ALA A 92 -9.46 -11.28 5.03
N ARG A 93 -10.79 -11.26 4.95
CA ARG A 93 -11.62 -10.72 6.04
C ARG A 93 -11.61 -11.70 7.22
N GLU A 94 -11.35 -11.21 8.43
CA GLU A 94 -11.13 -12.07 9.61
C GLU A 94 -12.35 -12.92 10.00
N ASP A 95 -13.54 -12.36 9.85
CA ASP A 95 -14.84 -12.95 10.20
C ASP A 95 -15.49 -13.73 9.05
N ALA A 96 -14.97 -13.64 7.82
CA ALA A 96 -15.50 -14.33 6.64
C ALA A 96 -14.75 -15.64 6.30
N GLY A 97 -14.19 -16.31 7.31
CA GLY A 97 -13.56 -17.63 7.13
C GLY A 97 -12.30 -17.65 6.26
N GLY A 98 -11.63 -16.52 6.06
CA GLY A 98 -10.37 -16.44 5.31
C GLY A 98 -10.52 -16.20 3.80
N GLU A 99 -11.70 -15.82 3.32
CA GLU A 99 -11.88 -15.47 1.91
C GLU A 99 -11.05 -14.23 1.52
N TYR A 100 -10.16 -14.39 0.54
CA TYR A 100 -9.36 -13.30 -0.01
C TYR A 100 -10.21 -12.41 -0.91
N LYS A 101 -10.26 -11.12 -0.60
CA LYS A 101 -10.95 -10.10 -1.38
C LYS A 101 -9.96 -9.05 -1.87
N LEU A 102 -10.18 -8.60 -3.10
CA LEU A 102 -9.48 -7.44 -3.64
C LEU A 102 -10.08 -6.18 -3.01
N LEU A 103 -9.25 -5.43 -2.29
CA LEU A 103 -9.68 -4.20 -1.64
C LEU A 103 -9.82 -3.08 -2.68
N GLY A 104 -8.74 -2.80 -3.40
CA GLY A 104 -8.67 -1.73 -4.40
C GLY A 104 -7.22 -1.42 -4.76
N GLN A 105 -7.02 -0.32 -5.49
CA GLN A 105 -5.69 0.15 -5.88
C GLN A 105 -5.11 1.00 -4.76
N VAL A 106 -4.00 0.54 -4.18
CA VAL A 106 -3.25 1.22 -3.13
C VAL A 106 -1.92 1.68 -3.68
N PHE A 107 -1.64 2.97 -3.54
CA PHE A 107 -0.34 3.54 -3.79
C PHE A 107 0.17 4.23 -2.53
N ALA A 108 1.46 4.06 -2.23
CA ALA A 108 2.09 4.64 -1.07
C ALA A 108 3.57 4.89 -1.34
N ASP A 109 4.15 5.83 -0.59
CA ASP A 109 5.60 5.99 -0.53
C ASP A 109 6.27 4.90 0.33
N SER A 110 7.61 4.89 0.29
CA SER A 110 8.40 4.05 1.18
C SER A 110 8.15 4.45 2.64
N GLY A 111 7.42 3.61 3.37
CA GLY A 111 7.12 3.84 4.78
C GLY A 111 5.70 4.34 5.06
N PHE A 112 4.84 4.46 4.04
CA PHE A 112 3.42 4.77 4.19
C PHE A 112 3.17 6.12 4.90
N GLN A 113 4.08 7.09 4.71
CA GLN A 113 3.88 8.47 5.17
C GLN A 113 2.86 9.18 4.28
N THR A 114 2.91 8.90 2.98
CA THR A 114 1.85 9.19 2.03
C THR A 114 1.24 7.88 1.55
N TRP A 115 -0.08 7.83 1.54
CA TRP A 115 -0.85 6.65 1.17
C TRP A 115 -2.14 7.09 0.50
N SER A 116 -2.55 6.36 -0.53
CA SER A 116 -3.83 6.56 -1.17
C SER A 116 -4.41 5.23 -1.62
N LEU A 117 -5.72 5.10 -1.47
CA LEU A 117 -6.50 3.95 -1.85
C LEU A 117 -7.68 4.41 -2.69
N ALA A 118 -7.78 3.88 -3.91
CA ALA A 118 -8.96 3.98 -4.74
C ALA A 118 -9.73 2.65 -4.74
N LEU A 119 -11.02 2.77 -4.46
CA LEU A 119 -11.97 1.67 -4.41
C LEU A 119 -13.02 1.90 -5.49
N GLN A 120 -13.31 0.85 -6.24
CA GLN A 120 -14.51 0.80 -7.06
C GLN A 120 -15.51 -0.12 -6.36
N LYS A 121 -16.80 0.23 -6.37
CA LYS A 121 -17.83 -0.71 -5.99
C LYS A 121 -17.71 -1.89 -6.96
N GLY A 122 -17.40 -3.06 -6.43
CA GLY A 122 -17.16 -4.25 -7.24
C GLY A 122 -18.32 -4.46 -8.21
N GLU A 123 -17.98 -4.81 -9.45
CA GLU A 123 -18.97 -5.23 -10.45
C GLU A 123 -19.92 -6.26 -9.83
N LYS A 124 -21.21 -6.21 -10.16
CA LYS A 124 -22.19 -7.27 -9.85
C LYS A 124 -21.89 -8.56 -10.64
N SER A 125 -20.63 -8.90 -10.83
CA SER A 125 -20.18 -10.11 -11.50
C SER A 125 -20.30 -11.29 -10.52
N PRO A 126 -20.87 -12.44 -10.94
CA PRO A 126 -21.05 -13.60 -10.07
C PRO A 126 -19.71 -14.02 -9.45
N GLY A 127 -19.63 -14.11 -8.11
CA GLY A 127 -18.40 -14.37 -7.35
C GLY A 127 -17.74 -13.13 -6.74
N TYR A 128 -18.18 -11.92 -7.07
CA TYR A 128 -17.76 -10.65 -6.46
C TYR A 128 -18.84 -10.11 -5.51
N GLU A 129 -19.32 -10.93 -4.58
CA GLU A 129 -20.32 -10.50 -3.60
C GLU A 129 -19.71 -9.43 -2.66
N SER A 130 -20.10 -8.17 -2.86
CA SER A 130 -19.77 -6.97 -2.09
C SER A 130 -18.28 -6.79 -1.77
N ASN A 131 -17.67 -5.68 -2.23
CA ASN A 131 -16.38 -5.29 -1.68
C ASN A 131 -16.60 -4.98 -0.19
N SER A 132 -16.34 -5.95 0.70
CA SER A 132 -16.58 -5.83 2.15
C SER A 132 -15.88 -4.61 2.77
N PHE A 133 -14.85 -4.12 2.10
CA PHE A 133 -14.16 -2.88 2.44
C PHE A 133 -15.02 -1.63 2.27
N TYR A 134 -15.84 -1.63 1.23
CA TYR A 134 -16.85 -0.63 1.00
C TYR A 134 -17.83 -0.63 2.19
N TYR A 135 -18.36 -1.79 2.59
CA TYR A 135 -19.20 -1.88 3.81
C TYR A 135 -18.47 -1.41 5.08
N ALA A 136 -17.16 -1.68 5.25
CA ALA A 136 -16.41 -1.17 6.40
C ALA A 136 -16.30 0.36 6.45
N ILE A 137 -16.34 1.04 5.29
CA ILE A 137 -16.37 2.51 5.20
C ILE A 137 -17.80 3.03 5.41
N TYR A 138 -18.78 2.33 4.83
CA TYR A 138 -20.13 2.84 4.63
C TYR A 138 -21.14 2.39 5.70
N GLY A 139 -20.97 1.22 6.29
CA GLY A 139 -22.02 0.58 7.07
C GLY A 139 -23.23 0.29 6.19
N GLU A 140 -24.43 0.60 6.68
CA GLU A 140 -25.68 0.40 5.95
C GLU A 140 -25.96 1.46 4.88
N ASP A 141 -25.21 2.57 4.85
CA ASP A 141 -25.38 3.64 3.86
C ASP A 141 -24.81 3.19 2.50
N ASP A 142 -25.62 2.75 1.53
CA ASP A 142 -25.12 2.47 0.16
C ASP A 142 -24.82 3.80 -0.55
N PRO A 143 -23.54 4.11 -0.85
CA PRO A 143 -23.19 5.36 -1.51
C PRO A 143 -23.44 5.33 -3.03
N GLY A 144 -24.04 4.26 -3.57
CA GLY A 144 -24.22 4.09 -5.00
C GLY A 144 -22.98 3.50 -5.67
N ASP A 145 -22.88 3.64 -6.99
CA ASP A 145 -21.83 3.00 -7.81
C ASP A 145 -20.56 3.86 -7.98
N ASP A 146 -20.41 4.89 -7.16
CA ASP A 146 -19.30 5.84 -7.24
C ASP A 146 -17.97 5.22 -6.78
N SER A 147 -16.89 5.67 -7.40
CA SER A 147 -15.54 5.32 -6.96
C SER A 147 -15.16 6.16 -5.76
N ILE A 148 -14.47 5.56 -4.80
CA ILE A 148 -14.08 6.20 -3.55
C ILE A 148 -12.58 6.32 -3.48
N ILE A 149 -12.13 7.46 -2.98
CA ILE A 149 -10.73 7.72 -2.73
C ILE A 149 -10.53 8.03 -1.25
N LEU A 150 -9.50 7.41 -0.67
CA LEU A 150 -9.02 7.69 0.67
C LEU A 150 -7.54 8.02 0.55
N SER A 151 -7.12 9.20 1.02
CA SER A 151 -5.73 9.63 0.96
C SER A 151 -5.26 10.10 2.34
N TYR A 152 -3.97 9.91 2.62
CA TYR A 152 -3.30 10.35 3.83
C TYR A 152 -1.92 10.94 3.49
N PRO A 153 -1.58 12.13 3.99
CA PRO A 153 -2.49 13.16 4.48
C PRO A 153 -3.23 13.82 3.31
N SER A 154 -4.51 14.17 3.46
CA SER A 154 -5.23 15.03 2.50
C SER A 154 -6.17 15.96 3.23
N ALA A 155 -6.19 17.24 2.85
CA ALA A 155 -7.05 18.24 3.50
C ALA A 155 -8.47 18.24 2.94
N ASP A 156 -8.60 17.91 1.66
CA ASP A 156 -9.85 17.97 0.90
C ASP A 156 -9.87 16.93 -0.24
N ARG A 157 -10.99 16.88 -0.96
CA ARG A 157 -11.19 15.94 -2.07
C ARG A 157 -10.17 16.14 -3.20
N ASP A 158 -9.89 17.39 -3.57
CA ASP A 158 -9.05 17.67 -4.73
C ASP A 158 -7.59 17.32 -4.44
N THR A 159 -7.11 17.62 -3.23
CA THR A 159 -5.80 17.17 -2.73
C THR A 159 -5.73 15.65 -2.61
N ALA A 160 -6.80 14.98 -2.18
CA ALA A 160 -6.85 13.52 -2.15
C ALA A 160 -6.69 12.89 -3.54
N ILE A 161 -7.37 13.44 -4.55
CA ILE A 161 -7.30 13.01 -5.96
C ILE A 161 -5.90 13.27 -6.53
N GLN A 162 -5.39 14.50 -6.39
CA GLN A 162 -4.06 14.86 -6.88
C GLN A 162 -2.96 13.97 -6.25
N GLN A 163 -3.09 13.66 -4.96
CA GLN A 163 -2.15 12.76 -4.30
C GLN A 163 -2.20 11.34 -4.88
N TYR A 164 -3.40 10.80 -5.12
CA TYR A 164 -3.53 9.48 -5.75
C TYR A 164 -2.90 9.44 -7.13
N GLU A 165 -3.20 10.42 -7.98
CA GLU A 165 -2.65 10.51 -9.33
C GLU A 165 -1.12 10.66 -9.33
N SER A 166 -0.58 11.46 -8.41
CA SER A 166 0.86 11.61 -8.21
C SER A 166 1.53 10.29 -7.81
N LEU A 167 0.98 9.60 -6.80
CA LEU A 167 1.51 8.32 -6.34
C LEU A 167 1.39 7.23 -7.42
N GLN A 168 0.29 7.22 -8.17
CA GLN A 168 0.09 6.31 -9.29
C GLN A 168 1.13 6.55 -10.39
N SER A 169 1.39 7.81 -10.75
CA SER A 169 2.37 8.18 -11.76
C SER A 169 3.79 7.73 -11.36
N VAL A 170 4.19 8.00 -10.12
CA VAL A 170 5.48 7.53 -9.57
C VAL A 170 5.58 6.00 -9.64
N TRP A 171 4.50 5.30 -9.29
CA TRP A 171 4.45 3.85 -9.35
C TRP A 171 4.55 3.32 -10.79
N GLN A 172 3.88 3.95 -11.76
CA GLN A 172 3.93 3.60 -13.18
C GLN A 172 5.35 3.79 -13.75
N ASP A 173 5.97 4.93 -13.47
CA ASP A 173 7.36 5.22 -13.86
C ASP A 173 8.33 4.15 -13.32
N GLN A 174 8.18 3.76 -12.06
CA GLN A 174 8.99 2.71 -11.44
C GLN A 174 8.73 1.33 -12.04
N TRP A 175 7.48 1.03 -12.40
CA TRP A 175 7.14 -0.21 -13.09
C TRP A 175 7.75 -0.28 -14.49
N GLU A 176 7.65 0.79 -15.29
CA GLU A 176 8.24 0.83 -16.63
C GLU A 176 9.75 0.62 -16.63
N ARG A 177 10.47 1.20 -15.66
CA ARG A 177 11.92 1.02 -15.49
C ARG A 177 12.32 -0.41 -15.12
N ARG A 178 11.40 -1.22 -14.60
CA ARG A 178 11.65 -2.63 -14.23
C ARG A 178 11.42 -3.59 -15.39
N VAL A 179 10.51 -3.24 -16.30
CA VAL A 179 10.11 -4.10 -17.43
C VAL A 179 10.98 -3.87 -18.67
N LYS A 180 11.62 -2.70 -18.80
CA LYS A 180 12.62 -2.37 -19.83
C LYS A 180 14.00 -2.89 -19.43
#